data_AF-A0A5J4UT06-F1
#
_entry.id   AF-A0A5J4UT06-F1
#
_cell.length_a   1.000
_cell.length_b   1.000
_cell.length_c   1.000
_cell.angle_alpha   90.00
_cell.angle_beta   90.00
_cell.angle_gamma   90.00
#
_symmetry.space_group_name_H-M   'P 1'
#
loop_
_entity.id
_entity.type
_entity.pdbx_description
1 polymer ?
#
loop_
_entity_poly.entity_id
_entity_poly.type
_entity_poly.pdbx_seq_one_letter_code
_entity_poly.pdbx_strand_id
1 'polypeptide(L)'
;MQNEFEQIKKDLEQRIQTLEQQERQTDDYAHRQSDQTRKTETRAKKAEQLNNEFAEKIKILEKQKIEAENSVRVAEAEKVIAEERARKAEQQMKEAEGKAHKSDDVESNQIYVKNFAQPTTNAGLRTLFEQVGPVKEAHIISHDGISQGYGYVTMYSSEAAQRAINTLNNHELNGRNIGVEFAKPRGEHGLLSKTRVHLGNLPFELTEDELRDAFQGFAVKDVDIVRRADDRPAGFGFIEFENEADQR
;
A
#
# COMPACT_ATOMS: atom_id res chain seq x y z
N MET A 1 -83.51 -65.81 75.30
CA MET A 1 -84.26 -64.74 74.61
C MET A 1 -83.79 -63.34 74.98
N GLN A 2 -84.10 -62.75 76.15
CA GLN A 2 -83.65 -61.37 76.47
C GLN A 2 -82.11 -61.24 76.57
N ASN A 3 -81.42 -62.17 77.23
CA ASN A 3 -79.94 -62.13 77.33
C ASN A 3 -79.21 -62.32 75.99
N GLU A 4 -79.78 -63.07 75.05
CA GLU A 4 -79.14 -63.30 73.74
C GLU A 4 -79.29 -62.09 72.83
N PHE A 5 -80.42 -61.40 72.90
CA PHE A 5 -80.65 -60.16 72.16
C PHE A 5 -79.72 -59.04 72.64
N GLU A 6 -79.56 -58.89 73.95
CA GLU A 6 -78.62 -57.93 74.54
C GLU A 6 -77.16 -58.23 74.12
N GLN A 7 -76.80 -59.51 74.06
CA GLN A 7 -75.46 -59.94 73.64
C GLN A 7 -75.21 -59.66 72.16
N ILE A 8 -76.19 -59.93 71.29
CA ILE A 8 -76.13 -59.64 69.84
C ILE A 8 -76.05 -58.12 69.61
N LYS A 9 -76.83 -57.34 70.35
CA LYS A 9 -76.79 -55.88 70.27
C LYS A 9 -75.41 -55.34 70.65
N LYS A 10 -74.84 -55.84 71.74
CA LYS A 10 -73.49 -55.46 72.18
C LYS A 10 -72.40 -55.85 71.17
N ASP A 11 -72.52 -57.03 70.56
CA ASP A 11 -71.59 -57.50 69.53
C ASP A 11 -71.68 -56.65 68.25
N LEU A 12 -72.91 -56.30 67.82
CA LEU A 12 -73.14 -55.41 66.68
C LEU A 12 -72.61 -54.00 66.95
N GLU A 13 -72.81 -53.44 68.14
CA GLU A 13 -72.26 -52.14 68.53
C GLU A 13 -70.73 -52.14 68.51
N GLN A 14 -70.09 -53.21 69.00
CA GLN A 14 -68.64 -53.38 68.92
C GLN A 14 -68.15 -53.51 67.47
N ARG A 15 -68.89 -54.23 66.63
CA ARG A 15 -68.57 -54.38 65.20
C ARG A 15 -68.68 -53.06 64.45
N ILE A 16 -69.71 -52.26 64.73
CA ILE A 16 -69.90 -50.92 64.16
C ILE A 16 -68.76 -50.00 64.59
N GLN A 17 -68.43 -49.97 65.88
CA GLN A 17 -67.29 -49.17 66.37
C GLN A 17 -65.96 -49.58 65.72
N THR A 18 -65.74 -50.88 65.51
CA THR A 18 -64.53 -51.38 64.87
C THR A 18 -64.48 -50.97 63.39
N LEU A 19 -65.61 -51.02 62.69
CA LEU A 19 -65.71 -50.60 61.29
C LEU A 19 -65.52 -49.09 61.13
N GLU A 20 -66.12 -48.27 62.00
CA GLU A 20 -65.92 -46.81 62.00
C GLU A 20 -64.46 -46.44 62.28
N GLN A 21 -63.79 -47.17 63.18
CA GLN A 21 -62.37 -46.98 63.43
C GLN A 21 -61.51 -47.38 62.22
N GLN A 22 -61.88 -48.45 61.52
CA GLN A 22 -61.21 -48.87 60.29
C GLN A 22 -61.43 -47.85 59.15
N GLU A 23 -62.65 -47.35 58.95
CA GLU A 23 -62.96 -46.32 57.94
C GLU A 23 -62.22 -45.01 58.22
N ARG A 24 -62.21 -44.55 59.48
CA ARG A 24 -61.41 -43.36 59.87
C ARG A 24 -59.92 -43.55 59.61
N GLN A 25 -59.38 -44.76 59.82
CA GLN A 25 -57.98 -45.07 59.54
C GLN A 25 -57.70 -45.15 58.03
N THR A 26 -58.62 -45.66 57.21
CA THR A 26 -58.47 -45.71 55.76
C THR A 26 -58.60 -44.33 55.11
N ASP A 27 -59.51 -43.49 55.62
CA ASP A 27 -59.73 -42.13 55.11
C ASP A 27 -58.52 -41.24 55.42
N ASP A 28 -57.96 -41.33 56.62
CA ASP A 28 -56.73 -40.64 57.01
C ASP A 28 -55.52 -41.07 56.18
N TYR A 29 -55.42 -42.38 55.85
CA TYR A 29 -54.36 -42.92 55.00
C TYR A 29 -54.50 -42.44 53.56
N ALA A 30 -55.71 -42.46 53.00
CA ALA A 30 -56.01 -41.98 51.66
C ALA A 30 -55.75 -40.47 51.52
N HIS A 31 -56.14 -39.65 52.52
CA HIS A 31 -55.84 -38.22 52.53
C HIS A 31 -54.34 -37.94 52.61
N ARG A 32 -53.60 -38.61 53.50
CA ARG A 32 -52.13 -38.45 53.61
C ARG A 32 -51.39 -38.88 52.34
N GLN A 33 -51.79 -39.99 51.72
CA GLN A 33 -51.23 -40.43 50.43
C GLN A 33 -51.53 -39.40 49.33
N SER A 34 -52.79 -38.94 49.23
CA SER A 34 -53.18 -37.93 48.23
C SER A 34 -52.43 -36.60 48.39
N ASP A 35 -52.26 -36.12 49.62
CA ASP A 35 -51.50 -34.90 49.95
C ASP A 35 -50.01 -35.07 49.70
N GLN A 36 -49.44 -36.25 49.97
CA GLN A 36 -48.05 -36.56 49.63
C GLN A 36 -47.84 -36.58 48.11
N THR A 37 -48.68 -37.27 47.35
CA THR A 37 -48.61 -37.30 45.87
C THR A 37 -48.77 -35.92 45.25
N ARG A 38 -49.71 -35.10 45.76
CA ARG A 38 -49.94 -33.73 45.26
C ARG A 38 -48.77 -32.81 45.57
N LYS A 39 -48.15 -32.94 46.75
CA LYS A 39 -46.93 -32.19 47.11
C LYS A 39 -45.72 -32.64 46.30
N THR A 40 -45.55 -33.92 46.01
CA THR A 40 -44.46 -34.42 45.14
C THR A 40 -44.66 -34.01 43.69
N GLU A 41 -45.87 -34.05 43.15
CA GLU A 41 -46.18 -33.56 41.80
C GLU A 41 -45.97 -32.05 41.67
N THR A 42 -46.35 -31.27 42.68
CA THR A 42 -46.14 -29.81 42.68
C THR A 42 -44.65 -29.47 42.75
N ARG A 43 -43.86 -30.21 43.54
CA ARG A 43 -42.40 -30.08 43.58
C ARG A 43 -41.74 -30.50 42.26
N ALA A 44 -42.21 -31.57 41.63
CA ALA A 44 -41.71 -32.02 40.33
C ALA A 44 -41.97 -31.00 39.22
N LYS A 45 -43.20 -30.46 39.13
CA LYS A 45 -43.54 -29.39 38.18
C LYS A 45 -42.71 -28.13 38.39
N LYS A 46 -42.47 -27.74 39.67
CA LYS A 46 -41.60 -26.60 39.99
C LYS A 46 -40.14 -26.87 39.63
N ALA A 47 -39.63 -28.09 39.82
CA ALA A 47 -38.28 -28.48 39.42
C ALA A 47 -38.10 -28.50 37.89
N GLU A 48 -39.11 -28.99 37.15
CA GLU A 48 -39.12 -28.98 35.69
C GLU A 48 -39.15 -27.56 35.13
N GLN A 49 -39.99 -26.68 35.69
CA GLN A 49 -40.03 -25.27 35.32
C GLN A 49 -38.69 -24.57 35.58
N LEU A 50 -38.06 -24.85 36.73
CA LEU A 50 -36.75 -24.30 37.08
C LEU A 50 -35.67 -24.80 36.09
N ASN A 51 -35.69 -26.10 35.75
CA ASN A 51 -34.75 -26.68 34.78
C ASN A 51 -34.90 -26.06 33.39
N ASN A 52 -36.13 -25.82 32.94
CA ASN A 52 -36.38 -25.13 31.67
C ASN A 52 -35.86 -23.68 31.69
N GLU A 53 -36.09 -22.95 32.79
CA GLU A 53 -35.57 -21.59 32.96
C GLU A 53 -34.03 -21.54 33.00
N PHE A 54 -33.40 -22.54 33.65
CA PHE A 54 -31.94 -22.68 33.65
C PHE A 54 -31.39 -22.99 32.25
N ALA A 55 -32.06 -23.86 31.48
CA ALA A 55 -31.67 -24.18 30.12
C ALA A 55 -31.75 -22.97 29.19
N GLU A 56 -32.77 -22.11 29.33
CA GLU A 56 -32.86 -20.87 28.57
C GLU A 56 -31.79 -19.86 28.94
N LYS A 57 -31.48 -19.69 30.23
CA LYS A 57 -30.39 -18.81 30.68
C LYS A 57 -29.04 -19.25 30.15
N ILE A 58 -28.75 -20.55 30.11
CA ILE A 58 -27.49 -21.08 29.54
C ILE A 58 -27.40 -20.74 28.05
N LYS A 59 -28.47 -20.96 27.27
CA LYS A 59 -28.50 -20.62 25.84
C LYS A 59 -28.26 -19.14 25.58
N ILE A 60 -28.85 -18.27 26.39
CA ILE A 60 -28.67 -16.81 26.28
C ILE A 60 -27.22 -16.43 26.59
N LEU A 61 -26.63 -17.00 27.65
CA LEU A 61 -25.25 -16.74 28.03
C LEU A 61 -24.25 -17.23 26.97
N GLU A 62 -24.48 -18.41 26.39
CA GLU A 62 -23.65 -18.94 25.29
C GLU A 62 -23.74 -18.05 24.05
N LYS A 63 -24.95 -17.59 23.69
CA LYS A 63 -25.14 -16.66 22.58
C LYS A 63 -24.42 -15.33 22.81
N GLN A 64 -24.55 -14.76 24.01
CA GLN A 64 -23.86 -13.52 24.38
C GLN A 64 -22.34 -13.68 24.36
N LYS A 65 -21.83 -14.84 24.81
CA LYS A 65 -20.39 -15.14 24.77
C LYS A 65 -19.86 -15.18 23.33
N ILE A 66 -20.59 -15.84 22.42
CA ILE A 66 -20.19 -15.95 21.00
C ILE A 66 -20.24 -14.57 20.32
N GLU A 67 -21.27 -13.77 20.58
CA GLU A 67 -21.38 -12.41 20.02
C GLU A 67 -20.25 -11.49 20.51
N ALA A 68 -19.91 -11.58 21.80
CA ALA A 68 -18.77 -10.85 22.37
C ALA A 68 -17.44 -11.29 21.74
N GLU A 69 -17.18 -12.60 21.65
CA GLU A 69 -15.96 -13.14 21.03
C GLU A 69 -15.84 -12.74 19.56
N ASN A 70 -16.94 -12.76 18.80
CA ASN A 70 -16.94 -12.31 17.40
C ASN A 70 -16.69 -10.80 17.28
N SER A 71 -17.26 -9.97 18.16
CA SER A 71 -17.02 -8.52 18.15
C SER A 71 -15.54 -8.17 18.37
N VAL A 72 -14.86 -8.88 19.26
CA VAL A 72 -13.42 -8.67 19.54
C VAL A 72 -12.59 -9.07 18.33
N ARG A 73 -12.90 -10.21 17.70
CA ARG A 73 -12.19 -10.68 16.50
C ARG A 73 -12.37 -9.74 15.31
N VAL A 74 -13.54 -9.13 15.15
CA VAL A 74 -13.80 -8.12 14.11
C VAL A 74 -12.97 -6.86 14.36
N ALA A 75 -12.96 -6.34 15.60
CA ALA A 75 -12.16 -5.16 15.94
C ALA A 75 -10.66 -5.39 15.76
N GLU A 76 -10.14 -6.57 16.11
CA GLU A 76 -8.74 -6.94 15.88
C GLU A 76 -8.42 -7.08 14.38
N ALA A 77 -9.30 -7.72 13.61
CA ALA A 77 -9.14 -7.85 12.17
C ALA A 77 -9.14 -6.49 11.45
N GLU A 78 -10.01 -5.56 11.84
CA GLU A 78 -10.03 -4.20 11.31
C GLU A 78 -8.76 -3.43 11.64
N LYS A 79 -8.24 -3.59 12.86
CA LYS A 79 -6.97 -2.98 13.27
C LYS A 79 -5.79 -3.52 12.46
N VAL A 80 -5.73 -4.84 12.23
CA VAL A 80 -4.69 -5.45 11.38
C VAL A 80 -4.80 -4.98 9.93
N ILE A 81 -6.02 -4.89 9.37
CA ILE A 81 -6.24 -4.37 8.02
C ILE A 81 -5.84 -2.89 7.92
N ALA A 82 -6.11 -2.08 8.94
CA ALA A 82 -5.70 -0.68 8.98
C ALA A 82 -4.16 -0.53 9.07
N GLU A 83 -3.50 -1.33 9.91
CA GLU A 83 -2.04 -1.36 10.03
C GLU A 83 -1.37 -1.86 8.74
N GLU A 84 -1.94 -2.88 8.08
CA GLU A 84 -1.40 -3.40 6.82
C GLU A 84 -1.62 -2.41 5.65
N ARG A 85 -2.75 -1.68 5.63
CA ARG A 85 -2.97 -0.58 4.69
C ARG A 85 -2.03 0.59 4.95
N ALA A 86 -1.76 0.94 6.20
CA ALA A 86 -0.78 1.96 6.57
C ALA A 86 0.64 1.55 6.16
N ARG A 87 1.04 0.29 6.40
CA ARG A 87 2.34 -0.24 5.94
C ARG A 87 2.44 -0.30 4.43
N LYS A 88 1.38 -0.70 3.71
CA LYS A 88 1.37 -0.69 2.24
C LYS A 88 1.44 0.73 1.68
N ALA A 89 0.77 1.70 2.31
CA ALA A 89 0.87 3.12 1.92
C ALA A 89 2.28 3.69 2.20
N GLU A 90 2.87 3.38 3.36
CA GLU A 90 4.23 3.80 3.70
C GLU A 90 5.29 3.11 2.84
N GLN A 91 5.09 1.83 2.50
CA GLN A 91 5.94 1.09 1.57
C GLN A 91 5.78 1.61 0.14
N GLN A 92 4.59 2.02 -0.28
CA GLN A 92 4.39 2.71 -1.57
C GLN A 92 5.03 4.11 -1.59
N MET A 93 5.04 4.84 -0.46
CA MET A 93 5.76 6.11 -0.34
C MET A 93 7.29 5.92 -0.35
N LYS A 94 7.81 4.89 0.34
CA LYS A 94 9.24 4.54 0.33
C LYS A 94 9.69 3.92 -1.00
N GLU A 95 8.83 3.19 -1.70
CA GLU A 95 9.09 2.72 -3.07
C GLU A 95 9.00 3.85 -4.10
N ALA A 96 8.20 4.90 -3.85
CA ALA A 96 8.24 6.13 -4.65
C ALA A 96 9.54 6.93 -4.44
N GLU A 97 10.14 6.88 -3.25
CA GLU A 97 11.47 7.47 -2.98
C GLU A 97 12.63 6.56 -3.43
N GLY A 98 12.43 5.24 -3.49
CA GLY A 98 13.46 4.24 -3.84
C GLY A 98 13.45 3.72 -5.28
N LYS A 99 12.47 4.09 -6.12
CA LYS A 99 12.39 3.69 -7.55
C LYS A 99 12.62 4.87 -8.52
N ALA A 100 13.49 5.80 -8.17
CA ALA A 100 13.96 6.84 -9.10
C ALA A 100 15.10 6.34 -10.02
N HIS A 101 15.11 5.06 -10.42
CA HIS A 101 15.97 4.51 -11.47
C HIS A 101 15.22 3.38 -12.18
N LYS A 102 14.34 3.74 -13.13
CA LYS A 102 14.09 3.07 -14.42
C LYS A 102 12.90 3.69 -15.14
N SER A 103 13.14 4.84 -15.73
CA SER A 103 12.54 5.32 -16.97
C SER A 103 13.33 6.54 -17.38
N ASP A 104 13.96 6.52 -18.55
CA ASP A 104 14.72 7.65 -19.10
C ASP A 104 13.81 8.85 -19.51
N ASP A 105 12.52 8.82 -19.13
CA ASP A 105 11.54 9.91 -19.26
C ASP A 105 10.94 10.27 -17.89
N VAL A 106 11.76 10.49 -16.85
CA VAL A 106 11.24 11.18 -15.66
C VAL A 106 11.09 12.64 -16.05
N GLU A 107 9.85 13.12 -16.04
CA GLU A 107 9.42 14.52 -16.05
C GLU A 107 10.15 15.35 -14.98
N SER A 108 11.45 15.59 -15.18
CA SER A 108 12.27 16.40 -14.31
C SER A 108 12.10 17.85 -14.75
N ASN A 109 11.90 18.74 -13.78
CA ASN A 109 11.82 20.16 -14.06
C ASN A 109 13.19 20.75 -14.48
N GLN A 110 14.23 19.94 -14.49
CA GLN A 110 15.60 20.35 -14.76
C GLN A 110 16.02 19.82 -16.13
N ILE A 111 16.59 20.72 -16.93
CA ILE A 111 16.98 20.51 -18.31
C ILE A 111 18.49 20.63 -18.39
N TYR A 112 19.12 19.72 -19.13
CA TYR A 112 20.51 19.80 -19.51
C TYR A 112 20.61 20.42 -20.91
N VAL A 113 21.47 21.43 -21.05
CA VAL A 113 21.71 22.11 -22.33
C VAL A 113 23.18 21.92 -22.70
N LYS A 114 23.42 21.35 -23.89
CA LYS A 114 24.75 21.09 -24.47
C LYS A 114 24.97 21.90 -25.76
N ASN A 115 26.23 22.03 -26.16
CA ASN A 115 26.67 22.61 -27.44
C ASN A 115 26.34 24.10 -27.70
N PHE A 116 26.26 24.95 -26.67
CA PHE A 116 26.13 26.39 -26.89
C PHE A 116 27.49 27.10 -27.00
N ALA A 117 27.53 28.25 -27.66
CA ALA A 117 28.75 29.02 -27.84
C ALA A 117 29.28 29.59 -26.51
N GLN A 118 30.61 29.66 -26.35
CA GLN A 118 31.27 30.22 -25.16
C GLN A 118 30.78 31.59 -24.68
N PRO A 119 30.43 32.58 -25.54
CA PRO A 119 29.91 33.87 -25.09
C PRO A 119 28.49 33.81 -24.51
N THR A 120 27.84 32.65 -24.54
CA THR A 120 26.49 32.48 -23.96
C THR A 120 26.56 32.67 -22.45
N THR A 121 25.68 33.52 -21.92
CA THR A 121 25.59 33.83 -20.50
C THR A 121 24.37 33.15 -19.86
N ASN A 122 24.36 33.02 -18.54
CA ASN A 122 23.21 32.52 -17.79
C ASN A 122 21.93 33.30 -18.15
N ALA A 123 22.06 34.62 -18.36
CA ALA A 123 20.95 35.48 -18.77
C ALA A 123 20.45 35.14 -20.18
N GLY A 124 21.35 34.94 -21.15
CA GLY A 124 20.96 34.56 -22.52
C GLY A 124 20.24 33.20 -22.57
N LEU A 125 20.74 32.22 -21.82
CA LEU A 125 20.10 30.92 -21.67
C LEU A 125 18.72 31.04 -21.03
N ARG A 126 18.60 31.81 -19.94
CA ARG A 126 17.33 32.08 -19.29
C ARG A 126 16.32 32.73 -20.24
N THR A 127 16.71 33.79 -20.95
CA THR A 127 15.81 34.50 -21.88
C THR A 127 15.30 33.59 -23.00
N LEU A 128 16.14 32.67 -23.52
CA LEU A 128 15.72 31.70 -24.52
C LEU A 128 14.64 30.74 -23.96
N PHE A 129 14.89 30.18 -22.76
CA PHE A 129 13.96 29.22 -22.15
C PHE A 129 12.68 29.89 -21.62
N GLU A 130 12.73 31.18 -21.26
CA GLU A 130 11.56 31.98 -20.89
C GLU A 130 10.54 32.13 -22.03
N GLN A 131 10.92 31.93 -23.29
CA GLN A 131 9.98 31.92 -24.42
C GLN A 131 9.00 30.73 -24.38
N VAL A 132 9.41 29.62 -23.74
CA VAL A 132 8.60 28.40 -23.65
C VAL A 132 7.82 28.32 -22.34
N GLY A 133 8.38 28.90 -21.27
CA GLY A 133 7.71 28.96 -19.97
C GLY A 133 8.57 29.59 -18.88
N PRO A 134 8.01 29.79 -17.67
CA PRO A 134 8.73 30.42 -16.58
C PRO A 134 9.94 29.57 -16.14
N VAL A 135 11.11 30.22 -16.10
CA VAL A 135 12.39 29.64 -15.68
C VAL A 135 12.66 29.98 -14.21
N LYS A 136 12.94 28.97 -13.40
CA LYS A 136 13.31 29.12 -11.98
C LYS A 136 14.78 29.51 -11.84
N GLU A 137 15.67 28.82 -12.56
CA GLU A 137 17.11 29.01 -12.47
C GLU A 137 17.81 28.60 -13.77
N ALA A 138 18.89 29.28 -14.13
CA ALA A 138 19.76 28.90 -15.24
C ALA A 138 21.22 29.00 -14.78
N HIS A 139 21.98 27.92 -14.96
CA HIS A 139 23.35 27.80 -14.48
C HIS A 139 24.26 27.15 -15.51
N ILE A 140 25.22 27.91 -16.04
CA ILE A 140 26.28 27.43 -16.93
C ILE A 140 27.42 26.86 -16.09
N ILE A 141 27.96 25.72 -16.53
CA ILE A 141 29.14 25.14 -15.93
C ILE A 141 30.38 25.74 -16.60
N SER A 142 31.22 26.37 -15.77
CA SER A 142 32.48 26.98 -16.18
C SER A 142 33.64 26.37 -15.41
N HIS A 143 34.76 26.18 -16.07
CA HIS A 143 36.03 25.74 -15.47
C HIS A 143 37.05 26.86 -15.66
N ASP A 144 37.71 27.31 -14.59
CA ASP A 144 38.66 28.43 -14.59
C ASP A 144 38.14 29.71 -15.27
N GLY A 145 36.85 29.99 -15.12
CA GLY A 145 36.18 31.15 -15.72
C GLY A 145 35.81 30.98 -17.20
N ILE A 146 36.11 29.83 -17.82
CA ILE A 146 35.79 29.52 -19.21
C ILE A 146 34.57 28.59 -19.24
N SER A 147 33.51 29.06 -19.91
CA SER A 147 32.29 28.28 -20.17
C SER A 147 32.62 26.99 -20.92
N GLN A 148 32.19 25.85 -20.38
CA GLN A 148 32.43 24.54 -21.01
C GLN A 148 31.43 24.23 -22.14
N GLY A 149 30.54 25.17 -22.47
CA GLY A 149 29.54 25.00 -23.53
C GLY A 149 28.35 24.11 -23.13
N TYR A 150 28.20 23.82 -21.83
CA TYR A 150 27.04 23.13 -21.28
C TYR A 150 26.57 23.73 -19.96
N GLY A 151 25.31 23.49 -19.61
CA GLY A 151 24.66 24.07 -18.44
C GLY A 151 23.34 23.39 -18.11
N TYR A 152 22.71 23.89 -17.05
CA TYR A 152 21.45 23.38 -16.53
C TYR A 152 20.43 24.50 -16.43
N VAL A 153 19.19 24.22 -16.80
CA VAL A 153 18.06 25.14 -16.65
C VAL A 153 16.95 24.45 -15.89
N THR A 154 16.51 25.03 -14.78
CA THR A 154 15.39 24.54 -13.99
C THR A 154 14.15 25.35 -14.32
N MET A 155 13.12 24.69 -14.85
CA MET A 155 11.80 25.25 -15.11
C MET A 155 10.94 25.20 -13.84
N TYR A 156 9.85 25.97 -13.82
CA TYR A 156 8.86 25.87 -12.73
C TYR A 156 7.94 24.65 -12.84
N SER A 157 7.82 24.03 -14.01
CA SER A 157 6.91 22.90 -14.30
C SER A 157 7.57 21.90 -15.24
N SER A 158 7.28 20.60 -15.04
CA SER A 158 7.79 19.50 -15.87
C SER A 158 7.27 19.60 -17.30
N GLU A 159 6.01 20.00 -17.44
CA GLU A 159 5.38 20.22 -18.74
C GLU A 159 6.10 21.33 -19.53
N ALA A 160 6.53 22.40 -18.86
CA ALA A 160 7.32 23.45 -19.48
C ALA A 160 8.73 22.95 -19.88
N ALA A 161 9.31 22.04 -19.09
CA ALA A 161 10.59 21.42 -19.44
C ALA A 161 10.49 20.51 -20.66
N GLN A 162 9.46 19.66 -20.73
CA GLN A 162 9.20 18.82 -21.89
C GLN A 162 8.97 19.65 -23.17
N ARG A 163 8.19 20.72 -23.09
CA ARG A 163 7.97 21.62 -24.23
C ARG A 163 9.28 22.30 -24.66
N ALA A 164 10.13 22.67 -23.71
CA ALA A 164 11.41 23.32 -24.00
C ALA A 164 12.34 22.35 -24.73
N ILE A 165 12.39 21.08 -24.32
CA ILE A 165 13.13 20.04 -25.05
C ILE A 165 12.60 19.90 -26.48
N ASN A 166 11.29 19.75 -26.65
CA ASN A 166 10.71 19.53 -27.98
C ASN A 166 10.87 20.73 -28.93
N THR A 167 10.95 21.95 -28.39
CA THR A 167 10.96 23.20 -29.18
C THR A 167 12.36 23.75 -29.39
N LEU A 168 13.22 23.65 -28.37
CA LEU A 168 14.55 24.28 -28.35
C LEU A 168 15.68 23.30 -28.65
N ASN A 169 15.43 21.99 -28.69
CA ASN A 169 16.44 21.04 -29.14
C ASN A 169 16.80 21.32 -30.60
N ASN A 170 18.10 21.36 -30.88
CA ASN A 170 18.71 21.79 -32.14
C ASN A 170 18.47 23.27 -32.54
N HIS A 171 18.02 24.12 -31.61
CA HIS A 171 17.83 25.55 -31.89
C HIS A 171 19.17 26.28 -32.06
N GLU A 172 19.27 27.20 -33.01
CA GLU A 172 20.48 27.99 -33.21
C GLU A 172 20.62 29.08 -32.13
N LEU A 173 21.72 29.05 -31.37
CA LEU A 173 22.08 30.05 -30.38
C LEU A 173 23.53 30.48 -30.61
N ASN A 174 23.73 31.75 -30.98
CA ASN A 174 25.06 32.34 -31.24
C ASN A 174 25.85 31.56 -32.31
N GLY A 175 25.18 31.11 -33.37
CA GLY A 175 25.79 30.37 -34.48
C GLY A 175 26.11 28.90 -34.19
N ARG A 176 25.51 28.30 -33.15
CA ARG A 176 25.59 26.86 -32.85
C ARG A 176 24.24 26.28 -32.49
N ASN A 177 23.98 25.05 -32.91
CA ASN A 177 22.77 24.32 -32.55
C ASN A 177 22.92 23.73 -31.14
N ILE A 178 22.02 24.13 -30.23
CA ILE A 178 22.03 23.63 -28.86
C ILE A 178 21.34 22.27 -28.77
N GLY A 179 21.90 21.36 -28.00
CA GLY A 179 21.22 20.12 -27.61
C GLY A 179 20.47 20.33 -26.30
N VAL A 180 19.20 19.95 -26.23
CA VAL A 180 18.36 20.14 -25.05
C VAL A 180 17.76 18.80 -24.65
N GLU A 181 18.05 18.34 -23.44
CA GLU A 181 17.63 17.04 -22.91
C GLU A 181 17.19 17.17 -21.45
N PHE A 182 16.46 16.19 -20.93
CA PHE A 182 16.19 16.14 -19.49
C PHE A 182 17.50 16.00 -18.73
N ALA A 183 17.66 16.78 -17.66
CA ALA A 183 18.81 16.63 -16.80
C ALA A 183 18.72 15.27 -16.11
N LYS A 184 19.74 14.43 -16.35
CA LYS A 184 19.93 13.21 -15.56
C LYS A 184 20.02 13.64 -14.10
N PRO A 185 19.30 12.98 -13.17
CA PRO A 185 19.43 13.26 -11.76
C PRO A 185 20.91 13.18 -11.42
N ARG A 186 21.41 14.15 -10.65
CA ARG A 186 22.80 14.21 -10.21
C ARG A 186 23.06 13.01 -9.28
N GLY A 187 23.17 11.82 -9.88
CA GLY A 187 23.81 10.68 -9.28
C GLY A 187 25.20 11.13 -8.88
N GLU A 188 25.66 10.61 -7.77
CA GLU A 188 26.87 10.95 -7.04
C GLU A 188 28.17 10.74 -7.82
N HIS A 189 28.18 10.84 -9.15
CA HIS A 189 29.32 10.54 -10.00
C HIS A 189 29.56 11.68 -11.00
N GLY A 190 30.36 12.64 -10.55
CA GLY A 190 31.39 13.26 -11.40
C GLY A 190 32.53 12.28 -11.76
N LEU A 191 32.33 10.99 -11.53
CA LEU A 191 33.14 9.90 -12.05
C LEU A 191 32.57 9.58 -13.43
N LEU A 192 33.41 9.76 -14.45
CA LEU A 192 33.25 9.23 -15.81
C LEU A 192 32.24 8.09 -15.81
N SER A 193 31.09 8.28 -16.45
CA SER A 193 30.12 7.20 -16.59
C SER A 193 30.89 5.99 -17.12
N LYS A 194 30.84 4.86 -16.40
CA LYS A 194 31.44 3.59 -16.82
C LYS A 194 30.84 3.05 -18.13
N THR A 195 30.04 3.86 -18.81
CA THR A 195 29.41 3.58 -20.10
C THR A 195 29.84 4.57 -21.19
N ARG A 196 30.53 5.68 -20.88
CA ARG A 196 31.07 6.61 -21.87
C ARG A 196 32.48 6.21 -22.33
N VAL A 197 32.62 5.95 -23.62
CA VAL A 197 33.87 5.62 -24.30
C VAL A 197 34.33 6.82 -25.13
N HIS A 198 35.63 7.10 -25.09
CA HIS A 198 36.26 8.12 -25.93
C HIS A 198 36.75 7.51 -27.24
N LEU A 199 36.25 8.03 -28.36
CA LEU A 199 36.62 7.62 -29.71
C LEU A 199 37.57 8.67 -30.30
N GLY A 200 38.86 8.33 -30.37
CA GLY A 200 39.87 9.17 -31.02
C GLY A 200 40.03 8.83 -32.51
N ASN A 201 40.56 9.79 -33.28
CA ASN A 201 40.89 9.63 -34.70
C ASN A 201 39.66 9.41 -35.60
N LEU A 202 38.55 10.08 -35.28
CA LEU A 202 37.37 10.10 -36.13
C LEU A 202 37.62 10.96 -37.37
N PRO A 203 37.17 10.54 -38.57
CA PRO A 203 37.21 11.36 -39.77
C PRO A 203 36.50 12.70 -39.56
N PHE A 204 37.04 13.78 -40.12
CA PHE A 204 36.45 15.12 -39.97
C PHE A 204 35.10 15.31 -40.68
N GLU A 205 34.69 14.35 -41.51
CA GLU A 205 33.38 14.37 -42.17
C GLU A 205 32.36 13.47 -41.46
N LEU A 206 32.80 12.68 -40.47
CA LEU A 206 31.92 11.74 -39.78
C LEU A 206 30.86 12.48 -38.97
N THR A 207 29.61 12.14 -39.22
CA THR A 207 28.46 12.67 -38.48
C THR A 207 28.08 11.77 -37.30
N GLU A 208 27.32 12.33 -36.35
CA GLU A 208 26.80 11.57 -35.20
C GLU A 208 25.90 10.42 -35.66
N ASP A 209 25.14 10.61 -36.75
CA ASP A 209 24.27 9.59 -37.34
C ASP A 209 25.08 8.44 -37.95
N GLU A 210 26.14 8.73 -38.71
CA GLU A 210 27.04 7.70 -39.27
C GLU A 210 27.81 6.96 -38.18
N LEU A 211 28.20 7.68 -37.13
CA LEU A 211 28.82 7.07 -35.96
C LEU A 211 27.81 6.15 -35.26
N ARG A 212 26.55 6.58 -35.09
CA ARG A 212 25.49 5.74 -34.53
C ARG A 212 25.17 4.52 -35.39
N ASP A 213 25.18 4.67 -36.72
CA ASP A 213 25.01 3.59 -37.71
C ASP A 213 26.12 2.55 -37.58
N ALA A 214 27.37 2.99 -37.48
CA ALA A 214 28.53 2.12 -37.28
C ALA A 214 28.46 1.30 -35.97
N PHE A 215 27.76 1.82 -34.95
CA PHE A 215 27.58 1.16 -33.64
C PHE A 215 26.17 0.57 -33.46
N GLN A 216 25.38 0.35 -34.52
CA GLN A 216 24.02 -0.24 -34.44
C GLN A 216 23.94 -1.61 -33.77
N GLY A 217 25.05 -2.35 -33.72
CA GLY A 217 25.14 -3.64 -33.01
C GLY A 217 25.16 -3.52 -31.49
N PHE A 218 25.32 -2.30 -30.96
CA PHE A 218 25.38 -2.00 -29.53
C PHE A 218 24.23 -1.09 -29.12
N ALA A 219 23.82 -1.20 -27.86
CA ALA A 219 22.83 -0.30 -27.30
C ALA A 219 23.49 1.06 -27.01
N VAL A 220 23.41 2.00 -27.96
CA VAL A 220 23.99 3.34 -27.84
C VAL A 220 22.96 4.32 -27.29
N LYS A 221 23.28 4.95 -26.16
CA LYS A 221 22.46 5.93 -25.45
C LYS A 221 22.68 7.36 -25.94
N ASP A 222 23.94 7.77 -26.11
CA ASP A 222 24.30 9.12 -26.58
C ASP A 222 25.56 9.07 -27.45
N VAL A 223 25.65 9.99 -28.41
CA VAL A 223 26.81 10.18 -29.30
C VAL A 223 27.12 11.66 -29.35
N ASP A 224 28.35 12.04 -29.05
CA ASP A 224 28.80 13.42 -28.94
C ASP A 224 30.11 13.60 -29.71
N ILE A 225 30.07 14.28 -30.85
CA ILE A 225 31.29 14.62 -31.60
C ILE A 225 31.77 15.98 -31.17
N VAL A 226 32.97 16.03 -30.57
CA VAL A 226 33.52 17.30 -30.10
C VAL A 226 33.87 18.17 -31.29
N ARG A 227 33.25 19.35 -31.37
CA ARG A 227 33.55 20.38 -32.36
C ARG A 227 34.36 21.50 -31.74
N ARG A 228 35.31 22.02 -32.51
CA ARG A 228 36.16 23.15 -32.13
C ARG A 228 35.41 24.48 -32.28
N ALA A 229 36.08 25.55 -31.88
CA ALA A 229 35.54 26.90 -31.92
C ALA A 229 35.00 27.31 -33.30
N ASP A 230 35.66 26.85 -34.36
CA ASP A 230 35.41 27.10 -35.79
C ASP A 230 34.41 26.11 -36.42
N ASP A 231 33.65 25.39 -35.59
CA ASP A 231 32.70 24.34 -35.98
C ASP A 231 33.32 23.13 -36.71
N ARG A 232 34.66 23.07 -36.78
CA ARG A 232 35.36 21.90 -37.30
C ARG A 232 35.37 20.79 -36.25
N PRO A 233 35.06 19.54 -36.63
CA PRO A 233 35.17 18.43 -35.70
C PRO A 233 36.62 18.30 -35.23
N ALA A 234 36.80 18.07 -33.93
CA ALA A 234 38.09 18.00 -33.30
C ALA A 234 38.86 16.70 -33.63
N GLY A 235 38.22 15.78 -34.36
CA GLY A 235 38.75 14.47 -34.72
C GLY A 235 38.59 13.42 -33.61
N PHE A 236 37.74 13.71 -32.62
CA PHE A 236 37.39 12.78 -31.56
C PHE A 236 35.97 13.05 -31.07
N GLY A 237 35.36 12.03 -30.47
CA GLY A 237 34.01 12.08 -29.94
C GLY A 237 33.86 11.13 -28.77
N PHE A 238 32.67 11.10 -28.21
CA PHE A 238 32.29 10.23 -27.12
C PHE A 238 31.03 9.47 -27.49
N ILE A 239 30.98 8.21 -27.06
CA ILE A 239 29.79 7.37 -27.19
C ILE A 239 29.43 6.85 -25.81
N GLU A 240 28.18 7.02 -25.39
CA GLU A 240 27.65 6.47 -24.15
C GLU A 240 26.83 5.22 -24.50
N PHE A 241 27.26 4.06 -24.02
CA PHE A 241 26.51 2.82 -24.17
C PHE A 241 25.44 2.67 -23.07
N GLU A 242 24.43 1.86 -23.32
CA GLU A 242 23.43 1.50 -22.33
C GLU A 242 24.00 0.51 -21.30
N ASN A 243 24.90 -0.39 -21.74
CA ASN A 243 25.52 -1.39 -20.89
C ASN A 243 27.04 -1.18 -20.76
N GLU A 244 27.56 -1.40 -19.54
CA GLU A 244 29.01 -1.42 -19.27
C GLU A 244 29.73 -2.56 -20.01
N ALA A 245 29.02 -3.65 -20.34
CA ALA A 245 29.58 -4.78 -21.09
C ALA A 245 29.94 -4.42 -22.54
N ASP A 246 29.24 -3.44 -23.14
CA ASP A 246 29.41 -3.02 -24.54
C ASP A 246 30.64 -2.10 -24.72
N GLN A 247 31.35 -1.78 -23.64
CA GLN A 247 32.58 -0.98 -23.67
C GLN A 247 33.86 -1.75 -24.02
N ARG A 248 33.85 -3.08 -23.86
CA ARG A 248 35.05 -3.93 -23.97
C ARG A 248 35.25 -4.47 -25.38
#